data_AF-A0A7C6EXF3-F1
#
_entry.id   AF-A0A7C6EXF3-F1
#
_cell.length_a   1.000
_cell.length_b   1.000
_cell.length_c   1.000
_cell.angle_alpha   90.00
_cell.angle_beta   90.00
_cell.angle_gamma   90.00
#
_symmetry.space_group_name_H-M   'P 1'
#
loop_
_entity.id
_entity.type
_entity.pdbx_description
1 polymer ?
#
loop_
_entity_poly.entity_id
_entity_poly.type
_entity_poly.pdbx_seq_one_letter_code
_entity_poly.pdbx_strand_id
1 'polypeptide(L)'
;MAKKANLDGTNVYEGVVGERLLKDYPPNTVFKESDGSVYLKKQDGTTAVDWVTLVTSGAGLVADQSIGAGARNPSSTKESYLVTREECNLTIVDVQTAITIGGGVANDTHLMGVMINVALTGTCVIAGFEGSAGTAISITIPAATPAGFIDFKAAINSKGPLTVTCSNASDDNNVQILWKAA
;
A
#
# COMPACT_ATOMS: atom_id res chain seq x y z
N MET A 1 24.11 43.55 -5.08
CA MET A 1 22.90 42.76 -4.78
C MET A 1 21.88 43.70 -4.16
N ALA A 2 20.66 43.78 -4.68
CA ALA A 2 19.66 44.71 -4.19
C ALA A 2 18.92 44.09 -3.00
N LYS A 3 19.13 44.64 -1.79
CA LYS A 3 18.32 44.32 -0.62
C LYS A 3 16.97 45.02 -0.80
N LYS A 4 15.86 44.27 -0.79
CA LYS A 4 14.52 44.86 -0.70
C LYS A 4 14.04 44.64 0.73
N ALA A 5 13.93 45.73 1.49
CA ALA A 5 13.29 45.67 2.80
C ALA A 5 11.78 45.59 2.60
N ASN A 6 11.13 44.56 3.15
CA ASN A 6 9.68 44.55 3.28
C ASN A 6 9.25 45.34 4.53
N LEU A 7 8.02 45.86 4.50
CA LEU A 7 7.42 46.66 5.58
C LEU A 7 7.32 45.94 6.93
N ASP A 8 7.50 44.62 6.95
CA ASP A 8 7.44 43.74 8.12
C ASP A 8 8.82 43.50 8.78
N GLY A 9 9.90 44.06 8.24
CA GLY A 9 11.26 43.87 8.74
C GLY A 9 11.96 42.60 8.24
N THR A 10 11.33 41.82 7.37
CA THR A 10 11.94 40.64 6.75
C THR A 10 12.97 41.04 5.70
N ASN A 11 14.19 40.49 5.76
CA ASN A 11 15.20 40.70 4.73
C ASN A 11 14.90 39.78 3.54
N VAL A 12 14.53 40.35 2.40
CA VAL A 12 14.32 39.63 1.14
C VAL A 12 15.44 39.96 0.15
N TYR A 13 16.05 38.93 -0.40
CA TYR A 13 17.06 39.03 -1.45
C TYR A 13 16.57 38.32 -2.71
N GLU A 14 16.88 38.91 -3.85
CA GLU A 14 16.57 38.34 -5.17
C GLU A 14 17.88 38.07 -5.90
N GLY A 15 17.94 36.95 -6.63
CA GLY A 15 19.14 36.57 -7.38
C GLY A 15 18.90 35.47 -8.41
N VAL A 16 19.97 35.06 -9.08
CA VAL A 16 19.91 34.03 -10.12
C VAL A 16 19.87 32.64 -9.47
N VAL A 17 19.27 31.66 -10.15
CA VAL A 17 19.16 30.27 -9.70
C VAL A 17 20.52 29.73 -9.23
N GLY A 18 20.56 29.19 -8.00
CA GLY A 18 21.76 28.57 -7.41
C GLY A 18 22.71 29.53 -6.69
N GLU A 19 22.54 30.85 -6.80
CA GLU A 19 23.38 31.81 -6.09
C GLU A 19 23.18 31.80 -4.56
N ARG A 20 22.10 31.19 -4.06
CA ARG A 20 21.81 31.11 -2.62
C ARG A 20 22.91 30.43 -1.80
N LEU A 21 23.63 29.49 -2.40
CA LEU A 21 24.69 28.70 -1.75
C LEU A 21 26.03 29.43 -1.70
N LEU A 22 26.21 30.46 -2.52
CA LEU A 22 27.48 31.16 -2.70
C LEU A 22 27.61 32.40 -1.81
N LYS A 23 26.59 32.75 -1.02
CA LYS A 23 26.51 34.05 -0.33
C LYS A 23 26.16 33.89 1.16
N ASP A 24 26.87 34.64 1.99
CA ASP A 24 26.68 34.70 3.45
C ASP A 24 25.46 35.57 3.82
N TYR A 25 24.26 35.03 3.64
CA TYR A 25 23.05 35.73 4.09
C TYR A 25 22.92 35.65 5.62
N PRO A 26 22.39 36.70 6.27
CA PRO A 26 22.07 36.60 7.68
C PRO A 26 20.99 35.53 7.92
N PRO A 27 20.90 34.96 9.14
CA PRO A 27 19.82 34.04 9.48
C PRO A 27 18.43 34.69 9.30
N ASN A 28 17.40 33.88 9.07
CA ASN A 28 16.02 34.31 8.84
C ASN A 28 15.88 35.23 7.61
N THR A 29 16.62 34.91 6.57
CA THR A 29 16.56 35.58 5.27
C THR A 29 15.69 34.80 4.29
N VAL A 30 14.86 35.50 3.52
CA VAL A 30 14.14 34.97 2.37
C VAL A 30 14.96 35.23 1.11
N PHE A 31 15.23 34.20 0.33
CA PHE A 31 15.84 34.33 -0.99
C PHE A 31 14.85 33.93 -2.08
N LYS A 32 14.69 34.76 -3.10
CA LYS A 32 13.89 34.47 -4.28
C LYS A 32 14.79 34.32 -5.49
N GLU A 33 14.69 33.19 -6.16
CA GLU A 33 15.39 32.95 -7.40
C GLU A 33 14.61 33.52 -8.58
N SER A 34 15.33 33.82 -9.66
CA SER A 34 14.78 34.41 -10.89
C SER A 34 13.74 33.53 -11.59
N ASP A 35 13.70 32.23 -11.26
CA ASP A 35 12.69 31.27 -11.72
C ASP A 35 11.39 31.31 -10.90
N GLY A 36 11.33 32.13 -9.85
CA GLY A 36 10.18 32.26 -8.95
C GLY A 36 10.25 31.36 -7.71
N SER A 37 11.26 30.49 -7.60
CA SER A 37 11.49 29.64 -6.43
C SER A 37 11.83 30.49 -5.20
N VAL A 38 11.27 30.16 -4.04
CA VAL A 38 11.49 30.91 -2.79
C VAL A 38 12.10 30.00 -1.74
N TYR A 39 13.12 30.50 -1.05
CA TYR A 39 13.88 29.76 -0.05
C TYR A 39 13.98 30.53 1.26
N LEU A 40 13.96 29.83 2.39
CA LEU A 40 14.28 30.39 3.70
C LEU A 40 15.60 29.85 4.21
N LYS A 41 16.44 30.74 4.72
CA LYS A 41 17.62 30.37 5.52
C LYS A 41 17.20 30.15 6.97
N LYS A 42 17.14 28.90 7.43
CA LYS A 42 16.86 28.60 8.84
C LYS A 42 18.03 29.02 9.73
N GLN A 43 17.71 29.57 10.90
CA GLN A 43 18.66 29.65 12.01
C GLN A 43 18.52 28.36 12.81
N ASP A 44 19.39 27.39 12.60
CA ASP A 44 19.58 26.35 13.61
C ASP A 44 20.78 26.74 14.45
N GLY A 45 20.65 26.69 15.77
CA GLY A 45 21.62 27.20 16.74
C GLY A 45 23.00 26.51 16.74
N THR A 46 23.32 25.76 15.69
CA THR A 46 24.53 24.96 15.53
C THR A 46 24.94 24.96 14.06
N THR A 47 25.67 25.98 13.60
CA THR A 47 26.55 26.07 12.41
C THR A 47 26.15 25.50 11.02
N ALA A 48 25.06 24.74 10.87
CA ALA A 48 24.57 24.19 9.62
C ALA A 48 23.42 25.06 9.09
N VAL A 49 23.70 25.75 7.99
CA VAL A 49 22.72 26.56 7.26
C VAL A 49 21.96 25.65 6.32
N ASP A 50 20.69 25.35 6.61
CA ASP A 50 19.82 24.59 5.70
C ASP A 50 18.82 25.52 4.99
N TRP A 51 18.79 25.44 3.66
CA TRP A 51 17.89 26.22 2.81
C TRP A 51 16.65 25.38 2.52
N VAL A 52 15.49 25.85 2.96
CA VAL A 52 14.23 25.16 2.71
C VAL A 52 13.48 25.81 1.56
N THR A 53 13.15 25.01 0.54
CA THR A 53 12.24 25.41 -0.54
C THR A 53 10.85 25.66 0.04
N LEU A 54 10.26 26.79 -0.32
CA LEU A 54 8.88 27.12 0.02
C LEU A 54 7.98 26.95 -1.20
N VAL A 55 6.80 26.41 -0.97
CA VAL A 55 5.69 26.39 -1.92
C VAL A 55 4.54 27.23 -1.38
N THR A 56 3.74 27.81 -2.27
CA THR A 56 2.52 28.51 -1.90
C THR A 56 1.41 27.51 -1.60
N SER A 57 0.86 27.55 -0.39
CA SER A 57 -0.38 26.85 -0.02
C SER A 57 -1.41 27.87 0.43
N GLY A 58 -2.43 28.10 -0.40
CA GLY A 58 -3.41 29.16 -0.14
C GLY A 58 -2.76 30.56 -0.12
N ALA A 59 -2.98 31.33 0.94
CA ALA A 59 -2.44 32.69 1.10
C ALA A 59 -1.04 32.75 1.76
N GLY A 60 -0.44 31.60 2.09
CA GLY A 60 0.84 31.51 2.81
C GLY A 60 1.90 30.69 2.06
N LEU A 61 3.17 30.96 2.37
CA LEU A 61 4.30 30.14 1.95
C LEU A 61 4.59 29.08 3.03
N VAL A 62 4.66 27.82 2.64
CA VAL A 62 4.99 26.67 3.51
C VAL A 62 6.18 25.92 2.95
N ALA A 63 6.92 25.18 3.78
CA ALA A 63 7.98 24.31 3.30
C ALA A 63 7.40 23.29 2.30
N ASP A 64 8.08 23.10 1.17
CA ASP A 64 7.70 22.05 0.23
C ASP A 64 7.82 20.68 0.90
N GLN A 65 6.68 19.99 0.96
CA GLN A 65 6.56 18.64 1.50
C GLN A 65 5.93 17.75 0.43
N SER A 66 6.40 17.83 -0.82
CA SER A 66 5.85 17.06 -1.94
C SER A 66 5.98 15.54 -1.71
N ILE A 67 5.04 14.96 -0.98
CA ILE A 67 4.90 13.52 -0.77
C ILE A 67 3.95 13.03 -1.87
N GLY A 68 4.52 12.46 -2.93
CA GLY A 68 3.74 11.74 -3.94
C GLY A 68 3.10 10.48 -3.36
N ALA A 69 1.99 10.03 -3.93
CA ALA A 69 1.40 8.74 -3.57
C ALA A 69 2.44 7.62 -3.78
N GLY A 70 2.66 6.78 -2.76
CA GLY A 70 3.69 5.74 -2.75
C GLY A 70 5.09 6.20 -2.33
N ALA A 71 5.28 7.46 -1.93
CA ALA A 71 6.54 7.91 -1.36
C ALA A 71 6.75 7.42 0.09
N ARG A 72 8.02 7.23 0.47
CA ARG A 72 8.43 6.88 1.84
C ARG A 72 7.94 7.95 2.82
N ASN A 73 7.42 7.55 3.98
CA ASN A 73 7.13 8.51 5.04
C ASN A 73 8.46 9.11 5.52
N PRO A 74 8.73 10.41 5.32
CA PRO A 74 10.02 11.00 5.67
C PRO A 74 10.26 11.03 7.19
N SER A 75 9.20 10.88 8.00
CA SER A 75 9.28 10.82 9.47
C SER A 75 9.54 9.42 10.04
N SER A 76 9.59 8.37 9.21
CA SER A 76 9.86 7.01 9.65
C SER A 76 10.83 6.29 8.72
N THR A 77 11.77 5.55 9.31
CA THR A 77 12.68 4.70 8.54
C THR A 77 12.10 3.33 8.21
N LYS A 78 10.91 3.03 8.74
CA LYS A 78 10.24 1.72 8.64
C LYS A 78 8.83 1.80 8.07
N GLU A 79 8.16 2.95 8.17
CA GLU A 79 6.81 3.15 7.64
C GLU A 79 6.86 3.77 6.24
N SER A 80 6.11 3.22 5.30
CA SER A 80 5.78 3.86 4.02
C SER A 80 4.27 3.95 3.89
N TYR A 81 3.75 4.96 3.19
CA TYR A 81 2.35 4.89 2.74
C TYR A 81 2.25 3.74 1.74
N LEU A 82 1.78 2.58 2.20
CA LEU A 82 1.62 1.38 1.41
C LEU A 82 0.78 1.72 0.16
N VAL A 83 1.32 1.46 -1.03
CA VAL A 83 0.46 1.05 -2.15
C VAL A 83 -0.35 -0.12 -1.60
N THR A 84 -1.68 -0.11 -1.73
CA THR A 84 -2.54 -1.20 -1.29
C THR A 84 -2.07 -2.49 -1.96
N ARG A 85 -1.20 -3.24 -1.29
CA ARG A 85 -0.68 -4.50 -1.79
C ARG A 85 -1.65 -5.57 -1.31
N GLU A 86 -2.21 -6.32 -2.25
CA GLU A 86 -3.00 -7.51 -1.94
C GLU A 86 -2.04 -8.59 -1.42
N GLU A 87 -1.75 -8.53 -0.12
CA GLU A 87 -0.94 -9.53 0.57
C GLU A 87 -1.84 -10.67 1.04
N CYS A 88 -1.52 -11.88 0.57
CA CYS A 88 -2.18 -13.12 0.95
C CYS A 88 -1.15 -14.24 1.14
N ASN A 89 -1.53 -15.22 1.94
CA ASN A 89 -0.92 -16.53 1.96
C ASN A 89 -1.44 -17.34 0.76
N LEU A 90 -0.60 -18.24 0.26
CA LEU A 90 -0.93 -19.17 -0.81
C LEU A 90 -0.83 -20.61 -0.30
N THR A 91 -1.86 -21.39 -0.52
CA THR A 91 -1.83 -22.85 -0.34
C THR A 91 -2.08 -23.53 -1.67
N ILE A 92 -1.19 -24.43 -2.07
CA ILE A 92 -1.36 -25.27 -3.27
C ILE A 92 -2.06 -26.56 -2.83
N VAL A 93 -3.11 -26.97 -3.55
CA VAL A 93 -3.77 -28.26 -3.31
C VAL A 93 -2.96 -29.35 -3.99
N ASP A 94 -2.36 -30.25 -3.23
CA ASP A 94 -1.51 -31.35 -3.71
C ASP A 94 -2.05 -32.74 -3.36
N VAL A 95 -3.19 -32.80 -2.69
CA VAL A 95 -3.85 -34.04 -2.25
C VAL A 95 -5.36 -33.96 -2.43
N GLN A 96 -6.00 -35.11 -2.57
CA GLN A 96 -7.46 -35.24 -2.71
C GLN A 96 -8.20 -35.25 -1.37
N THR A 97 -7.49 -35.30 -0.25
CA THR A 97 -8.11 -35.19 1.08
C THR A 97 -8.41 -33.74 1.41
N ALA A 98 -9.42 -33.51 2.25
CA ALA A 98 -9.73 -32.17 2.72
C ALA A 98 -8.53 -31.53 3.42
N ILE A 99 -8.07 -30.40 2.90
CA ILE A 99 -7.03 -29.58 3.53
C ILE A 99 -7.70 -28.44 4.30
N THR A 100 -7.25 -28.20 5.53
CA THR A 100 -7.68 -27.05 6.32
C THR A 100 -6.79 -25.85 6.00
N ILE A 101 -7.42 -24.72 5.72
CA ILE A 101 -6.75 -23.45 5.42
C ILE A 101 -6.90 -22.53 6.63
N GLY A 102 -5.81 -21.90 7.05
CA GLY A 102 -5.81 -20.98 8.19
C GLY A 102 -5.90 -21.66 9.56
N GLY A 103 -6.63 -21.05 10.49
CA GLY A 103 -6.65 -21.41 11.92
C GLY A 103 -7.50 -22.64 12.28
N GLY A 104 -8.32 -23.13 11.35
CA GLY A 104 -9.11 -24.34 11.52
C GLY A 104 -10.38 -24.20 12.38
N VAL A 105 -10.90 -22.99 12.60
CA VAL A 105 -12.20 -22.73 13.26
C VAL A 105 -13.04 -21.76 12.42
N ALA A 106 -14.27 -21.43 12.82
CA ALA A 106 -15.06 -20.41 12.12
C ALA A 106 -14.54 -19.00 12.41
N ASN A 107 -14.69 -18.09 11.44
CA ASN A 107 -14.36 -16.67 11.51
C ASN A 107 -12.87 -16.33 11.70
N ASP A 108 -11.98 -17.23 11.29
CA ASP A 108 -10.54 -17.08 11.48
C ASP A 108 -9.76 -16.86 10.17
N THR A 109 -10.43 -17.01 9.02
CA THR A 109 -9.78 -17.06 7.72
C THR A 109 -10.59 -16.33 6.66
N HIS A 110 -9.95 -15.38 5.99
CA HIS A 110 -10.44 -14.74 4.77
C HIS A 110 -10.03 -15.57 3.54
N LEU A 111 -11.00 -16.02 2.76
CA LEU A 111 -10.79 -16.54 1.41
C LEU A 111 -10.74 -15.38 0.42
N MET A 112 -9.55 -15.09 -0.12
CA MET A 112 -9.37 -14.00 -1.07
C MET A 112 -9.70 -14.45 -2.49
N GLY A 113 -9.24 -15.64 -2.89
CA GLY A 113 -9.44 -16.14 -4.23
C GLY A 113 -9.00 -17.57 -4.43
N VAL A 114 -9.41 -18.14 -5.56
CA VAL A 114 -8.94 -19.44 -6.05
C VAL A 114 -8.36 -19.27 -7.45
N MET A 115 -7.11 -19.69 -7.63
CA MET A 115 -6.43 -19.69 -8.91
C MET A 115 -6.37 -21.13 -9.44
N ILE A 116 -6.79 -21.29 -10.69
CA ILE A 116 -6.84 -22.56 -11.43
C ILE A 116 -5.87 -22.45 -12.61
N ASN A 117 -4.82 -23.27 -12.61
CA ASN A 117 -3.77 -23.22 -13.64
C ASN A 117 -4.15 -23.95 -14.92
N VAL A 118 -4.92 -25.03 -14.80
CA VAL A 118 -5.39 -25.90 -15.90
C VAL A 118 -6.85 -26.22 -15.65
N ALA A 119 -7.63 -26.42 -16.71
CA ALA A 119 -9.04 -26.75 -16.57
C ALA A 119 -9.23 -27.97 -15.65
N LEU A 120 -10.17 -27.87 -14.70
CA LEU A 120 -10.35 -28.91 -13.69
C LEU A 120 -10.85 -30.22 -14.34
N THR A 121 -10.26 -31.33 -13.92
CA THR A 121 -10.69 -32.68 -14.29
C THR A 121 -11.82 -33.15 -13.36
N GLY A 122 -11.67 -32.88 -12.07
CA GLY A 122 -12.66 -33.13 -11.03
C GLY A 122 -13.34 -31.87 -10.53
N THR A 123 -14.09 -32.01 -9.44
CA THR A 123 -14.71 -30.90 -8.72
C THR A 123 -13.81 -30.43 -7.60
N CYS A 124 -13.74 -29.12 -7.37
CA CYS A 124 -13.11 -28.54 -6.19
C CYS A 124 -14.19 -27.99 -5.26
N VAL A 125 -14.27 -28.50 -4.04
CA VAL A 125 -15.28 -28.10 -3.05
C VAL A 125 -14.61 -27.28 -1.96
N ILE A 126 -15.19 -26.12 -1.65
CA ILE A 126 -14.77 -25.22 -0.58
C ILE A 126 -15.85 -25.19 0.48
N ALA A 127 -15.55 -25.66 1.68
CA ALA A 127 -16.47 -25.66 2.83
C ALA A 127 -16.04 -24.63 3.88
N GLY A 128 -16.95 -24.31 4.80
CA GLY A 128 -16.72 -23.35 5.89
C GLY A 128 -17.70 -22.18 5.91
N PHE A 129 -18.64 -22.11 4.96
CA PHE A 129 -19.59 -21.01 4.84
C PHE A 129 -20.98 -21.36 5.36
N GLU A 130 -21.70 -20.34 5.80
CA GLU A 130 -23.09 -20.44 6.21
C GLU A 130 -24.03 -20.13 5.02
N GLY A 131 -25.01 -21.01 4.79
CA GLY A 131 -26.10 -20.76 3.86
C GLY A 131 -27.18 -19.87 4.48
N SER A 132 -28.09 -19.35 3.65
CA SER A 132 -29.16 -18.44 4.09
C SER A 132 -30.10 -19.01 5.17
N ALA A 133 -30.17 -20.33 5.32
CA ALA A 133 -30.93 -21.01 6.36
C ALA A 133 -30.14 -21.26 7.67
N GLY A 134 -28.92 -20.73 7.78
CA GLY A 134 -28.05 -20.92 8.94
C GLY A 134 -27.36 -22.29 8.99
N THR A 135 -27.40 -23.06 7.90
CA THR A 135 -26.75 -24.37 7.78
C THR A 135 -25.38 -24.24 7.14
N ALA A 136 -24.44 -25.14 7.46
CA ALA A 136 -23.16 -25.20 6.75
C ALA A 136 -23.40 -25.56 5.27
N ILE A 137 -22.81 -24.79 4.37
CA ILE A 137 -22.86 -25.02 2.93
C ILE A 137 -21.45 -24.94 2.34
N SER A 138 -21.27 -25.58 1.20
CA SER A 138 -20.02 -25.53 0.44
C SER A 138 -20.25 -24.88 -0.91
N ILE A 139 -19.20 -24.27 -1.43
CA ILE A 139 -19.13 -23.76 -2.80
C ILE A 139 -18.45 -24.84 -3.62
N THR A 140 -19.13 -25.31 -4.67
CA THR A 140 -18.61 -26.33 -5.58
C THR A 140 -18.17 -25.67 -6.87
N ILE A 141 -16.88 -25.73 -7.16
CA ILE A 141 -16.32 -25.41 -8.47
C ILE A 141 -16.45 -26.68 -9.33
N PRO A 142 -17.23 -26.64 -10.42
CA PRO A 142 -17.51 -27.82 -11.21
C PRO A 142 -16.29 -28.29 -12.00
N ALA A 143 -16.30 -29.57 -12.38
CA ALA A 143 -15.37 -30.10 -13.37
C ALA A 143 -15.47 -29.32 -14.70
N ALA A 144 -14.38 -29.34 -15.45
CA ALA A 144 -14.17 -28.58 -16.68
C ALA A 144 -14.23 -27.05 -16.49
N THR A 145 -14.20 -26.53 -15.25
CA THR A 145 -13.96 -25.10 -15.02
C THR A 145 -12.61 -24.72 -15.63
N PRO A 146 -12.54 -23.72 -16.54
CA PRO A 146 -11.30 -23.38 -17.23
C PRO A 146 -10.27 -22.75 -16.28
N ALA A 147 -9.01 -22.71 -16.74
CA ALA A 147 -7.96 -21.96 -16.05
C ALA A 147 -8.35 -20.49 -15.88
N GLY A 148 -8.06 -19.93 -14.71
CA GLY A 148 -8.45 -18.58 -14.37
C GLY A 148 -8.44 -18.31 -12.87
N PHE A 149 -8.98 -17.15 -12.50
CA PHE A 149 -9.08 -16.70 -11.13
C PHE A 149 -10.54 -16.51 -10.74
N ILE A 150 -10.92 -17.07 -9.61
CA ILE A 150 -12.23 -16.89 -8.99
C ILE A 150 -12.01 -16.03 -7.75
N ASP A 151 -12.55 -14.82 -7.79
CA ASP A 151 -12.43 -13.84 -6.72
C ASP A 151 -13.54 -14.03 -5.68
N PHE A 152 -13.14 -14.08 -4.41
CA PHE A 152 -14.06 -14.22 -3.26
C PHE A 152 -14.09 -12.96 -2.37
N LYS A 153 -13.39 -11.89 -2.75
CA LYS A 153 -13.42 -10.58 -2.05
C LYS A 153 -13.15 -10.68 -0.55
N ALA A 154 -12.24 -11.57 -0.16
CA ALA A 154 -11.88 -11.84 1.24
C ALA A 154 -13.06 -12.32 2.12
N ALA A 155 -13.94 -13.16 1.57
CA ALA A 155 -15.04 -13.77 2.30
C ALA A 155 -14.54 -14.54 3.55
N ILE A 156 -15.15 -14.29 4.70
CA ILE A 156 -14.82 -14.96 5.96
C ILE A 156 -15.54 -16.32 6.04
N ASN A 157 -14.85 -17.34 6.53
CA ASN A 157 -15.43 -18.67 6.80
C ASN A 157 -16.41 -18.64 8.00
N SER A 158 -17.68 -18.36 7.73
CA SER A 158 -18.66 -18.03 8.78
C SER A 158 -19.20 -19.20 9.62
N LYS A 159 -19.01 -20.46 9.22
CA LYS A 159 -19.66 -21.61 9.89
C LYS A 159 -18.74 -22.68 10.44
N GLY A 160 -17.53 -22.80 9.91
CA GLY A 160 -16.58 -23.83 10.31
C GLY A 160 -15.20 -23.60 9.73
N PRO A 161 -14.29 -24.57 9.92
CA PRO A 161 -12.96 -24.52 9.33
C PRO A 161 -13.07 -24.31 7.82
N LEU A 162 -12.26 -23.39 7.26
CA LEU A 162 -12.16 -23.27 5.81
C LEU A 162 -11.42 -24.51 5.29
N THR A 163 -12.11 -25.34 4.50
CA THR A 163 -11.49 -26.53 3.92
C THR A 163 -11.68 -26.60 2.42
N VAL A 164 -10.67 -27.11 1.73
CA VAL A 164 -10.71 -27.33 0.28
C VAL A 164 -10.49 -28.81 -0.02
N THR A 165 -11.22 -29.34 -1.00
CA THR A 165 -11.09 -30.74 -1.43
C THR A 165 -11.27 -30.83 -2.94
N CYS A 166 -10.28 -31.38 -3.65
CA CYS A 166 -10.38 -31.72 -5.07
C CYS A 166 -10.67 -33.21 -5.23
N SER A 167 -11.61 -33.58 -6.10
CA SER A 167 -12.05 -34.97 -6.24
C SER A 167 -11.23 -35.81 -7.21
N ASN A 168 -10.18 -35.24 -7.84
CA ASN A 168 -9.37 -35.94 -8.81
C ASN A 168 -7.88 -35.60 -8.65
N ALA A 169 -7.02 -36.63 -8.64
CA ALA A 169 -5.56 -36.49 -8.56
C ALA A 169 -4.95 -35.64 -9.69
N SER A 170 -5.63 -35.56 -10.83
CA SER A 170 -5.16 -34.77 -11.99
C SER A 170 -5.24 -33.27 -11.72
N ASP A 171 -5.99 -32.85 -10.70
CA ASP A 171 -6.08 -31.45 -10.26
C ASP A 171 -5.00 -31.09 -9.22
N ASP A 172 -4.22 -32.06 -8.75
CA ASP A 172 -3.12 -31.83 -7.82
C ASP A 172 -2.12 -30.84 -8.44
N ASN A 173 -1.72 -29.85 -7.66
CA ASN A 173 -0.87 -28.70 -8.04
C ASN A 173 -1.48 -27.73 -9.06
N ASN A 174 -2.72 -27.97 -9.52
CA ASN A 174 -3.42 -27.08 -10.46
C ASN A 174 -4.39 -26.11 -9.78
N VAL A 175 -4.69 -26.31 -8.50
CA VAL A 175 -5.56 -25.45 -7.68
C VAL A 175 -4.76 -24.75 -6.58
N GLN A 176 -4.92 -23.45 -6.50
CA GLN A 176 -4.21 -22.54 -5.61
C GLN A 176 -5.23 -21.71 -4.81
N ILE A 177 -5.10 -21.71 -3.49
CA ILE A 177 -6.01 -21.01 -2.57
C ILE A 177 -5.28 -19.81 -1.98
N LEU A 178 -5.81 -18.62 -2.25
CA LEU A 178 -5.29 -17.35 -1.74
C LEU A 178 -6.11 -16.98 -0.50
N TRP A 179 -5.46 -16.80 0.63
CA TRP A 179 -6.13 -16.59 1.91
C TRP A 179 -5.34 -15.68 2.87
N LYS A 180 -5.99 -15.21 3.92
CA LYS A 180 -5.35 -14.47 5.01
C LYS A 180 -6.02 -14.80 6.34
N ALA A 181 -5.29 -14.74 7.44
CA ALA A 181 -5.90 -14.78 8.77
C ALA A 181 -6.83 -13.57 8.95
N ALA A 182 -7.98 -13.79 9.60
CA ALA A 182 -8.96 -12.75 9.94
C ALA A 182 -8.60 -11.97 11.21
#